data_AF-A0A174C038-F1
#
_entry.id   AF-A0A174C038-F1
#
_cell.length_a   1.000
_cell.length_b   1.000
_cell.length_c   1.000
_cell.angle_alpha   90.00
_cell.angle_beta   90.00
_cell.angle_gamma   90.00
#
_symmetry.space_group_name_H-M   'P 1'
#
loop_
_entity.id
_entity.type
_entity.pdbx_description
1 polymer ?
#
loop_
_entity_poly.entity_id
_entity_poly.type
_entity_poly.pdbx_seq_one_letter_code
_entity_poly.pdbx_strand_id
1 'polypeptide(L)' 'MATIRNRLGKINMFTQGRDFDIPKYLAEKGLDVNVEYVPNGMDNGMLAIEVFETKEIKKENDNEKRMERKW' A
#
# COMPACT_ATOMS: atom_id res chain seq x y z
N MET A 1 -9.09 16.05 -4.94
CA MET A 1 -8.58 14.78 -5.51
C MET A 1 -8.49 13.79 -4.35
N ALA A 2 -8.83 12.53 -4.57
CA ALA A 2 -8.75 11.50 -3.55
C ALA A 2 -7.72 10.45 -3.99
N THR A 3 -6.96 9.92 -3.04
CA THR A 3 -5.99 8.85 -3.29
C THR A 3 -6.54 7.56 -2.71
N ILE A 4 -6.71 6.54 -3.54
CA ILE A 4 -7.03 5.19 -3.09
C ILE A 4 -5.73 4.40 -2.97
N ARG A 5 -5.57 3.71 -1.85
CA ARG A 5 -4.53 2.69 -1.63
C ARG A 5 -5.18 1.32 -1.81
N ASN A 6 -4.85 0.63 -2.90
CA ASN A 6 -5.29 -0.75 -3.12
C ASN A 6 -4.25 -1.70 -2.53
N ARG A 7 -4.66 -2.53 -1.56
CA ARG A 7 -3.76 -3.52 -0.97
C ARG A 7 -3.40 -4.60 -1.99
N LEU A 8 -2.10 -4.75 -2.26
CA LEU A 8 -1.56 -5.79 -3.13
C LEU A 8 -1.28 -7.08 -2.35
N GLY A 9 -0.78 -6.97 -1.12
CA GLY A 9 -0.45 -8.14 -0.32
C GLY A 9 0.21 -7.81 1.02
N LYS A 10 0.56 -8.87 1.75
CA LYS A 10 1.33 -8.81 2.99
C LYS A 10 2.47 -9.82 2.94
N ILE A 11 3.65 -9.38 3.32
CA ILE A 11 4.86 -10.18 3.44
C ILE A 11 5.19 -10.28 4.93
N ASN A 12 5.33 -11.49 5.45
CA ASN A 12 5.85 -11.74 6.78
C ASN A 12 7.25 -12.34 6.63
N MET A 13 8.26 -11.69 7.20
CA MET A 13 9.66 -12.10 7.06
C MET A 13 10.31 -12.24 8.44
N PHE A 14 10.97 -13.37 8.67
CA PHE A 14 11.84 -13.56 9.81
C PHE A 14 13.18 -12.91 9.54
N THR A 15 13.45 -11.80 10.21
CA THR A 15 14.69 -11.06 10.00
C THR A 15 15.83 -11.61 10.85
N GLN A 16 15.54 -12.26 11.98
CA GLN A 16 16.55 -12.67 12.98
C GLN A 16 17.52 -11.52 13.29
N GLY A 17 17.03 -10.27 13.31
CA GLY A 17 17.84 -9.07 13.52
C GLY A 17 18.61 -8.56 12.29
N ARG A 18 18.44 -9.15 11.10
CA ARG A 18 19.00 -8.65 9.84
C ARG A 18 18.04 -7.74 9.10
N ASP A 19 18.53 -6.56 8.72
CA ASP A 19 17.83 -5.72 7.76
C ASP A 19 18.12 -6.20 6.33
N PHE A 20 17.08 -6.39 5.53
CA PHE A 20 17.16 -6.81 4.13
C PHE A 20 16.81 -5.68 3.16
N ASP A 21 16.57 -4.45 3.66
CA ASP A 21 16.20 -3.28 2.86
C ASP A 21 14.94 -3.50 1.98
N ILE A 22 14.11 -4.51 2.29
CA ILE A 22 12.90 -4.85 1.52
C ILE A 22 11.94 -3.64 1.47
N PRO A 23 11.65 -2.92 2.57
CA PRO A 23 10.80 -1.75 2.50
C PRO A 23 11.34 -0.66 1.58
N LYS A 24 12.66 -0.43 1.63
CA LYS A 24 13.34 0.56 0.78
C LYS A 24 13.23 0.20 -0.69
N TYR A 25 13.51 -1.06 -1.03
CA TYR A 25 13.37 -1.56 -2.40
C TYR A 25 11.94 -1.39 -2.94
N LEU A 26 10.91 -1.70 -2.15
CA LEU A 26 9.51 -1.55 -2.56
C LEU A 26 9.14 -0.08 -2.77
N ALA A 27 9.57 0.81 -1.87
CA ALA A 27 9.36 2.25 -2.01
C ALA A 27 10.05 2.81 -3.27
N GLU A 28 11.27 2.36 -3.59
CA GLU A 28 11.99 2.72 -4.83
C GLU A 28 11.27 2.26 -6.10
N LYS A 29 10.44 1.21 -6.02
CA LYS A 29 9.56 0.77 -7.12
C LYS A 29 8.25 1.56 -7.23
N GLY A 30 8.07 2.58 -6.38
CA GLY A 30 6.85 3.39 -6.35
C GLY A 30 5.68 2.69 -5.67
N LEU A 31 5.93 1.60 -4.94
CA LEU A 31 4.93 0.94 -4.12
C LEU A 31 4.86 1.63 -2.77
N ASP A 32 3.64 1.81 -2.31
CA ASP A 32 3.38 2.36 -1.00
C ASP A 32 3.38 1.22 0.02
N VAL A 33 4.12 1.37 1.13
CA VAL A 33 4.38 0.28 2.07
C VAL A 33 4.11 0.71 3.51
N ASN A 34 3.47 -0.16 4.27
CA ASN A 34 3.45 -0.07 5.73
C ASN A 34 4.35 -1.17 6.30
N VAL A 35 5.17 -0.82 7.29
CA VAL A 35 6.13 -1.73 7.91
C VAL A 35 5.87 -1.77 9.41
N GLU A 36 5.78 -2.98 9.96
CA GLU A 36 5.58 -3.20 11.39
C GLU A 36 6.46 -4.36 11.87
N TYR A 37 7.09 -4.20 13.04
CA TYR A 37 7.71 -5.32 13.74
C TYR A 37 6.65 -6.00 14.61
N VAL A 38 6.37 -7.26 14.30
CA VAL A 38 5.33 -8.05 14.96
C VAL A 38 5.93 -9.19 15.79
N PRO A 39 5.31 -9.55 16.92
CA PRO A 39 5.76 -10.69 17.71
C PRO A 39 5.59 -12.01 16.95
N ASN A 40 6.57 -12.90 17.04
CA ASN A 40 6.47 -14.28 16.51
C ASN A 40 6.38 -15.35 17.62
N GLY A 41 5.77 -15.00 18.76
CA GLY A 41 5.61 -15.92 19.88
C GLY A 41 6.86 -16.15 20.74
N MET A 42 8.07 -15.86 20.25
CA MET A 42 9.33 -15.87 21.04
C MET A 42 9.97 -14.49 21.21
N ASP A 43 9.89 -13.63 20.18
CA ASP A 43 10.46 -12.28 20.18
C ASP A 43 9.73 -11.36 19.16
N ASN A 44 10.11 -10.08 19.12
CA ASN A 44 9.70 -9.12 18.09
C ASN A 44 10.56 -9.24 16.80
N GLY A 45 10.93 -10.47 16.41
CA GLY A 45 11.86 -10.75 15.33
C GLY A 45 11.23 -10.90 13.93
N MET A 46 9.93 -10.63 13.78
CA MET A 46 9.24 -10.74 12.50
C MET A 46 8.87 -9.37 11.94
N LEU A 47 9.23 -9.14 10.69
CA LEU A 47 8.88 -7.95 9.93
C LEU A 47 7.63 -8.23 9.10
N ALA A 48 6.56 -7.49 9.36
CA ALA A 48 5.33 -7.49 8.58
C ALA A 48 5.34 -6.27 7.64
N ILE A 49 5.28 -6.52 6.33
CA ILE A 49 5.24 -5.47 5.31
C ILE A 49 3.94 -5.60 4.54
N GLU A 50 3.10 -4.57 4.57
CA GLU A 50 1.92 -4.46 3.72
C GLU A 50 2.23 -3.58 2.53
N VAL A 51 1.86 -4.04 1.34
CA VAL A 51 2.18 -3.36 0.07
C VAL A 51 0.90 -2.90 -0.60
N PHE A 52 0.91 -1.67 -1.10
CA PHE A 52 -0.22 -1.01 -1.71
C PHE A 52 0.16 -0.39 -3.06
N GLU A 53 -0.79 -0.43 -3.99
CA GLU A 53 -0.77 0.37 -5.21
C GLU A 53 -1.59 1.64 -4.97
N THR A 54 -1.01 2.80 -5.27
CA THR A 54 -1.71 4.09 -5.15
C THR A 54 -2.34 4.48 -6.49
N LYS A 55 -3.62 4.86 -6.46
CA LYS A 55 -4.33 5.43 -7.62
C LYS A 55 -4.90 6.77 -7.25
N GLU A 56 -4.54 7.79 -8.02
CA GLU A 56 -5.16 9.11 -7.93
C GLU A 56 -6.49 9.07 -8.67
N ILE A 57 -7.58 9.39 -7.97
CA ILE A 57 -8.87 9.58 -8.63
C ILE A 57 -9.11 11.09 -8.81
N LYS A 58 -9.27 11.47 -10.08
CA LYS A 58 -9.90 12.75 -10.42
C LYS A 58 -11.40 12.58 -10.18
N LYS A 59 -11.96 13.46 -9.33
CA LYS A 59 -13.40 13.52 -9.10
C LYS A 59 -14.02 13.97 -10.43
N GLU A 60 -14.63 13.06 -11.19
CA GLU A 60 -15.50 13.47 -12.29
C GLU A 60 -16.62 14.33 -11.68
N ASN A 61 -16.79 15.55 -12.20
CA ASN A 61 -17.92 16.38 -11.80
C ASN A 61 -19.20 15.68 -12.29
N ASP A 62 -20.00 15.17 -11.36
CA ASP A 62 -21.32 14.54 -11.63
C ASP A 62 -22.29 15.41 -12.46
N ASN A 63 -21.96 16.68 -12.68
CA ASN A 63 -22.73 17.62 -13.49
C ASN A 63 -22.64 17.37 -15.02
N GLU A 64 -21.58 16.77 -15.55
CA GLU A 64 -21.46 16.50 -17.00
C GLU A 64 -22.37 15.34 -17.45
N LYS A 65 -22.47 14.26 -16.66
CA LYS A 65 -23.32 13.09 -16.98
C LYS A 65 -24.83 13.37 -16.93
N ARG A 66 -25.26 14.51 -16.37
CA ARG A 66 -26.68 14.91 -16.32
C ARG A 66 -27.12 15.65 -17.59
N MET A 67 -26.18 16.24 -18.32
CA MET A 67 -26.44 16.96 -19.57
C MET A 67 -26.52 16.02 -20.78
N GLU A 68 -25.76 14.91 -20.78
CA GLU A 68 -25.76 13.93 -21.89
C GLU A 68 -27.01 13.04 -21.95
N ARG A 69 -27.72 12.85 -20.83
CA ARG A 69 -28.96 12.04 -20.76
C ARG A 69 -30.24 12.80 -21.08
N LYS A 70 -30.14 13.94 -21.76
CA LYS A 70 -31.28 14.76 -22.20
C LYS A 70 -31.25 15.01 -23.71
N TRP A 71 -31.26 13.95 -24.51
CA TRP A 71 -31.67 14.00 -25.92
C TRP A 71 -32.44 12.73 -26.25
#